data_AF-A0A660UN08-F1
#
_entry.id   AF-A0A660UN08-F1
#
_cell.length_a   1.000
_cell.length_b   1.000
_cell.length_c   1.000
_cell.angle_alpha   90.00
_cell.angle_beta   90.00
_cell.angle_gamma   90.00
#
_symmetry.space_group_name_H-M   'P 1'
#
loop_
_entity.id
_entity.type
_entity.pdbx_description
1 polymer ?
#
loop_
_entity_poly.entity_id
_entity_poly.type
_entity_poly.pdbx_seq_one_letter_code
_entity_poly.pdbx_strand_id
1 'polypeptide(L)'
;MSAKRVLVLSFLIGAILFARDASATLLRMLPESSHYQGFVFYDEEWDNGFGDTKLLRGRIDFAVYDTWENPDEFIGADGYTAPGDGRYIYAYQIFNDYQFNSEESVAYFAALGIDMAYVYDIGSQQDPEEGIEPTEEYFSDEDSDDVGEAVWDFGLFAEELIQAGEHSWFLAFSSDRDWVRGDYEIKGPEPSDFPVPEPAMLTLFSIGGAMLLRRGKNIFRRTDK
;
A
#
# COMPACT_ATOMS: atom_id res chain seq x y z
N MET A 1 -19.73 -34.49 -35.07
CA MET A 1 -20.15 -33.98 -33.75
C MET A 1 -21.62 -33.59 -33.87
N SER A 2 -22.53 -34.14 -33.05
CA SER A 2 -23.98 -33.89 -33.25
C SER A 2 -24.37 -32.48 -32.81
N ALA A 3 -25.33 -31.85 -33.50
CA ALA A 3 -25.77 -30.47 -33.22
C ALA A 3 -26.16 -30.22 -31.76
N LYS A 4 -26.64 -31.25 -31.05
CA LYS A 4 -26.96 -31.18 -29.62
C LYS A 4 -25.72 -30.95 -28.73
N ARG A 5 -24.54 -31.46 -29.11
CA ARG A 5 -23.29 -31.27 -28.35
C ARG A 5 -22.71 -29.87 -28.49
N VAL A 6 -22.91 -29.23 -29.65
CA VAL A 6 -22.46 -27.84 -29.88
C VAL A 6 -23.32 -26.87 -29.06
N LEU A 7 -24.64 -27.09 -29.03
CA LEU A 7 -25.57 -26.22 -28.32
C LEU A 7 -25.36 -26.23 -26.80
N VAL A 8 -25.05 -27.41 -26.23
CA VAL A 8 -24.68 -27.53 -24.80
C VAL A 8 -23.36 -26.83 -24.49
N LEU A 9 -22.36 -26.94 -25.38
CA LEU A 9 -21.06 -26.30 -25.18
C LEU A 9 -21.19 -24.76 -25.24
N SER A 10 -21.98 -24.23 -26.18
CA SER A 10 -22.25 -22.79 -26.29
C SER A 10 -22.99 -22.23 -25.08
N PHE A 11 -23.92 -23.00 -24.51
CA PHE A 11 -24.63 -22.60 -23.29
C PHE A 11 -23.72 -22.60 -22.06
N LEU A 12 -22.79 -23.55 -21.97
CA LEU A 12 -21.79 -23.62 -20.91
C LEU A 12 -20.77 -22.48 -20.99
N ILE A 13 -20.30 -22.14 -22.20
CA ILE A 13 -19.39 -21.01 -22.42
C ILE A 13 -20.11 -19.68 -22.13
N GLY A 14 -21.38 -19.55 -22.53
CA GLY A 14 -22.21 -18.39 -22.16
C GLY A 14 -22.36 -18.26 -20.65
N ALA A 15 -22.69 -19.34 -19.94
CA ALA A 15 -22.83 -19.32 -18.48
C ALA A 15 -21.50 -19.00 -17.75
N ILE A 16 -20.35 -19.46 -18.27
CA ILE A 16 -19.03 -19.12 -17.72
C ILE A 16 -18.67 -17.64 -18.00
N LEU A 17 -19.07 -17.10 -19.15
CA LEU A 17 -18.85 -15.69 -19.50
C LEU A 17 -19.77 -14.75 -18.70
N PHE A 18 -21.02 -15.14 -18.42
CA PHE A 18 -21.93 -14.36 -17.58
C PHE A 18 -21.74 -14.59 -16.06
N ALA A 19 -21.07 -15.67 -15.65
CA ALA A 19 -20.66 -15.86 -14.25
C ALA A 19 -19.43 -15.02 -13.87
N ARG A 20 -18.74 -14.39 -14.83
CA ARG A 20 -17.67 -13.42 -14.56
C ARG A 20 -18.18 -12.00 -14.25
N ASP A 21 -19.46 -11.73 -14.48
CA ASP A 21 -20.14 -10.53 -13.98
C ASP A 21 -20.90 -10.80 -12.68
N ALA A 22 -20.51 -11.85 -11.94
CA ALA A 22 -20.70 -11.84 -10.49
C ALA A 22 -19.86 -10.68 -9.96
N SER A 23 -20.46 -9.49 -9.94
CA SER A 23 -20.09 -8.32 -9.15
C SER A 23 -19.08 -8.74 -8.09
N ALA A 24 -17.81 -8.41 -8.31
CA ALA A 24 -16.82 -8.44 -7.25
C ALA A 24 -17.46 -7.66 -6.11
N THR A 25 -17.94 -8.39 -5.13
CA THR A 25 -18.58 -7.82 -3.96
C THR A 25 -17.47 -6.99 -3.35
N LEU A 26 -17.64 -5.66 -3.41
CA LEU A 26 -16.92 -4.67 -2.64
C LEU A 26 -16.69 -5.27 -1.25
N LEU A 27 -15.54 -5.91 -1.03
CA LEU A 27 -15.18 -6.42 0.27
C LEU A 27 -14.96 -5.15 1.09
N ARG A 28 -15.98 -4.85 1.90
CA ARG A 28 -15.93 -3.85 2.95
C ARG A 28 -14.93 -4.43 3.94
N MET A 29 -13.71 -3.91 3.93
CA MET A 29 -12.62 -4.58 4.62
C MET A 29 -12.37 -3.98 6.01
N LEU A 30 -12.79 -2.74 6.31
CA LEU A 30 -12.94 -2.29 7.70
C LEU A 30 -14.26 -2.80 8.31
N PRO A 31 -14.26 -3.26 9.58
CA PRO A 31 -15.50 -3.45 10.34
C PRO A 31 -16.39 -2.22 10.27
N GLU A 32 -17.71 -2.43 10.29
CA GLU A 32 -18.63 -1.31 10.31
C GLU A 32 -18.54 -0.59 11.65
N SER A 33 -18.34 0.73 11.61
CA SER A 33 -18.37 1.57 12.81
C SER A 33 -19.74 2.22 13.00
N SER A 34 -20.23 2.12 14.22
CA SER A 34 -21.42 2.76 14.76
C SER A 34 -21.20 4.24 15.09
N HIS A 35 -19.94 4.66 15.24
CA HIS A 35 -19.58 6.03 15.60
C HIS A 35 -19.33 6.89 14.36
N TYR A 36 -18.34 6.53 13.54
CA TYR A 36 -18.05 7.24 12.29
C TYR A 36 -17.31 6.34 11.29
N GLN A 37 -17.70 6.41 10.01
CA GLN A 37 -17.06 5.68 8.92
C GLN A 37 -17.24 6.41 7.58
N GLY A 38 -16.32 6.17 6.66
CA GLY A 38 -16.42 6.69 5.30
C GLY A 38 -15.24 6.27 4.43
N PHE A 39 -15.12 6.91 3.28
CA PHE A 39 -14.04 6.65 2.33
C PHE A 39 -13.74 7.91 1.51
N VAL A 40 -12.54 7.95 0.94
CA VAL A 40 -12.10 8.97 0.00
C VAL A 40 -11.29 8.33 -1.12
N PHE A 41 -11.35 8.90 -2.32
CA PHE A 41 -10.49 8.52 -3.44
C PHE A 41 -9.35 9.52 -3.56
N TYR A 42 -8.15 9.03 -3.84
CA TYR A 42 -6.99 9.86 -4.16
C TYR A 42 -6.57 9.63 -5.62
N ASP A 43 -6.11 10.71 -6.25
CA ASP A 43 -5.61 10.74 -7.63
C ASP A 43 -4.50 11.80 -7.69
N GLU A 44 -3.27 11.34 -7.45
CA GLU A 44 -2.09 12.19 -7.34
C GLU A 44 -1.14 11.95 -8.53
N GLU A 45 -0.64 13.03 -9.11
CA GLU A 45 0.45 12.97 -10.08
C GLU A 45 1.78 12.85 -9.32
N TRP A 46 2.48 11.73 -9.50
CA TRP A 46 3.76 11.46 -8.86
C TRP A 46 4.91 11.63 -9.85
N ASP A 47 5.79 12.59 -9.60
CA ASP A 47 7.06 12.71 -10.32
C ASP A 47 8.10 11.82 -9.65
N ASN A 48 8.51 10.77 -10.37
CA ASN A 48 9.56 9.87 -9.90
C ASN A 48 10.97 10.46 -10.02
N GLY A 49 11.13 11.76 -10.28
CA GLY A 49 12.42 12.44 -10.41
C GLY A 49 13.18 12.14 -11.70
N PHE A 50 12.65 11.28 -12.57
CA PHE A 50 13.25 10.95 -13.88
C PHE A 50 12.54 11.64 -15.05
N GLY A 51 11.61 12.56 -14.77
CA GLY A 51 10.85 13.30 -15.79
C GLY A 51 9.73 12.47 -16.41
N ASP A 52 9.32 11.38 -15.75
CA ASP A 52 8.14 10.59 -16.09
C ASP A 52 7.13 10.74 -14.95
N THR A 53 5.97 11.31 -15.25
CA THR A 53 4.89 11.49 -14.28
C THR A 53 4.01 10.25 -14.31
N LYS A 54 3.91 9.58 -13.17
CA LYS A 54 3.02 8.44 -12.97
C LYS A 54 1.81 8.86 -12.15
N LEU A 55 0.77 8.06 -12.23
CA LEU A 55 -0.46 8.29 -11.49
C LEU A 55 -0.53 7.37 -10.28
N LEU A 56 -0.59 7.96 -9.08
CA LEU A 56 -0.85 7.27 -7.83
C LEU A 56 -2.34 7.38 -7.52
N ARG A 57 -3.08 6.27 -7.61
CA ARG A 57 -4.55 6.28 -7.52
C ARG A 57 -5.08 5.18 -6.65
N GLY A 58 -6.14 5.48 -5.93
CA GLY A 58 -6.74 4.50 -5.07
C GLY A 58 -7.83 5.04 -4.18
N ARG A 59 -8.06 4.32 -3.09
CA ARG A 59 -9.11 4.60 -2.12
C ARG A 59 -8.57 4.41 -0.71
N ILE A 60 -8.94 5.32 0.18
CA ILE A 60 -8.72 5.17 1.62
C ILE A 60 -10.10 4.98 2.24
N ASP A 61 -10.33 3.81 2.84
CA ASP A 61 -11.46 3.59 3.72
C ASP A 61 -11.05 3.99 5.14
N PHE A 62 -11.94 4.62 5.90
CA PHE A 62 -11.65 5.04 7.27
C PHE A 62 -12.84 4.73 8.19
N ALA A 63 -12.54 4.42 9.45
CA ALA A 63 -13.53 4.25 10.50
C ALA A 63 -12.97 4.72 11.85
N VAL A 64 -13.83 5.27 12.70
CA VAL A 64 -13.50 5.63 14.09
C VAL A 64 -14.44 4.86 15.00
N TYR A 65 -13.92 4.14 15.97
CA TYR A 65 -14.69 3.28 16.88
C TYR A 65 -14.68 3.87 18.29
N ASP A 66 -15.81 3.88 18.99
CA ASP A 66 -15.88 4.25 20.40
C ASP A 66 -15.84 2.99 21.27
N THR A 67 -14.70 2.72 21.90
CA THR A 67 -14.47 1.53 22.74
C THR A 67 -15.24 1.58 24.06
N TRP A 68 -15.79 2.72 24.46
CA TRP A 68 -16.62 2.82 25.67
C TRP A 68 -18.09 2.54 25.38
N GLU A 69 -18.60 3.04 24.25
CA GLU A 69 -19.98 2.79 23.84
C GLU A 69 -20.13 1.39 23.24
N ASN A 70 -19.17 0.96 22.42
CA ASN A 70 -19.18 -0.31 21.70
C ASN A 70 -17.82 -1.02 21.77
N PRO A 71 -17.43 -1.58 22.95
CA PRO A 71 -16.10 -2.16 23.18
C PRO A 71 -15.75 -3.34 22.25
N ASP A 72 -16.77 -4.09 21.81
CA ASP A 72 -16.59 -5.27 20.98
C ASP A 72 -16.52 -4.94 19.48
N GLU A 73 -16.82 -3.69 19.08
CA GLU A 73 -16.92 -3.32 17.66
C GLU A 73 -15.58 -3.32 16.95
N PHE A 74 -14.54 -2.83 17.63
CA PHE A 74 -13.17 -2.90 17.12
C PHE A 74 -12.51 -4.25 17.46
N ILE A 75 -12.77 -4.78 18.66
CA ILE A 75 -12.02 -5.90 19.24
C ILE A 75 -12.61 -7.29 18.88
N GLY A 76 -13.78 -7.36 18.24
CA GLY A 76 -14.57 -8.59 18.25
C GLY A 76 -15.40 -8.87 17.00
N ALA A 77 -14.74 -9.25 15.89
CA ALA A 77 -15.31 -10.14 14.87
C ALA A 77 -14.22 -10.82 14.01
N ASP A 78 -13.17 -10.07 13.66
CA ASP A 78 -12.22 -10.46 12.60
C ASP A 78 -10.73 -10.51 13.05
N GLY A 79 -10.46 -10.32 14.35
CA GLY A 79 -9.12 -10.48 14.94
C GLY A 79 -8.32 -9.19 15.14
N TYR A 80 -8.94 -8.01 14.97
CA TYR A 80 -8.27 -6.73 15.22
C TYR A 80 -8.08 -6.45 16.72
N THR A 81 -6.89 -5.99 17.07
CA THR A 81 -6.51 -5.57 18.41
C THR A 81 -6.30 -4.07 18.43
N ALA A 82 -6.90 -3.37 19.40
CA ALA A 82 -6.66 -1.93 19.57
C ALA A 82 -5.16 -1.68 19.80
N PRO A 83 -4.54 -0.70 19.10
CA PRO A 83 -3.13 -0.40 19.31
C PRO A 83 -2.87 0.12 20.73
N GLY A 84 -3.88 0.68 21.42
CA GLY A 84 -3.77 1.12 22.80
C GLY A 84 -5.13 1.24 23.51
N ASP A 85 -5.11 1.79 24.72
CA ASP A 85 -6.27 1.86 25.62
C ASP A 85 -7.13 3.14 25.44
N GLY A 86 -6.91 3.90 24.35
CA GLY A 86 -7.69 5.11 24.07
C GLY A 86 -9.17 4.83 23.84
N ARG A 87 -10.03 5.79 24.19
CA ARG A 87 -11.48 5.66 23.97
C ARG A 87 -11.85 5.50 22.49
N TYR A 88 -11.20 6.25 21.61
CA TYR A 88 -11.47 6.23 20.18
C TYR A 88 -10.34 5.53 19.45
N ILE A 89 -10.68 4.57 18.60
CA ILE A 89 -9.74 3.92 17.69
C ILE A 89 -9.98 4.44 16.29
N TYR A 90 -8.98 5.06 15.69
CA TYR A 90 -8.99 5.51 14.31
C TYR A 90 -8.35 4.41 13.48
N ALA A 91 -9.04 3.92 12.47
CA ALA A 91 -8.54 2.91 11.55
C ALA A 91 -8.68 3.39 10.11
N TYR A 92 -7.64 3.14 9.33
CA TYR A 92 -7.54 3.44 7.92
C TYR A 92 -7.17 2.17 7.18
N GLN A 93 -7.65 2.08 5.95
CA GLN A 93 -7.29 1.03 5.04
C GLN A 93 -7.02 1.61 3.66
N ILE A 94 -5.81 1.37 3.16
CA ILE A 94 -5.31 1.98 1.93
C ILE A 94 -5.35 0.95 0.80
N PHE A 95 -6.06 1.29 -0.26
CA PHE A 95 -6.14 0.49 -1.48
C PHE A 95 -5.43 1.19 -2.62
N ASN A 96 -4.35 0.58 -3.14
CA ASN A 96 -3.57 1.14 -4.23
C ASN A 96 -3.99 0.68 -5.64
N ASP A 97 -5.19 0.14 -5.84
CA ASP A 97 -5.73 -0.01 -7.20
C ASP A 97 -7.24 -0.27 -7.19
N TYR A 98 -7.99 0.53 -6.42
CA TYR A 98 -9.42 0.34 -6.36
C TYR A 98 -10.11 0.85 -7.64
N GLN A 99 -10.02 0.07 -8.75
CA GLN A 99 -10.61 0.33 -10.07
C GLN A 99 -9.94 1.43 -10.91
N PHE A 100 -8.75 1.92 -10.54
CA PHE A 100 -8.15 3.12 -11.14
C PHE A 100 -6.86 2.89 -11.96
N ASN A 101 -6.36 1.66 -12.05
CA ASN A 101 -5.08 1.29 -12.66
C ASN A 101 -3.95 2.19 -12.16
N SER A 102 -3.65 2.15 -10.86
CA SER A 102 -2.51 2.88 -10.30
C SER A 102 -1.21 2.46 -10.99
N GLU A 103 -0.36 3.42 -11.35
CA GLU A 103 0.92 3.19 -12.03
C GLU A 103 2.10 3.25 -11.06
N GLU A 104 1.84 3.61 -9.80
CA GLU A 104 2.82 3.77 -8.75
C GLU A 104 2.39 3.07 -7.45
N SER A 105 3.37 2.66 -6.65
CA SER A 105 3.15 2.05 -5.33
C SER A 105 2.90 3.11 -4.27
N VAL A 106 2.20 2.78 -3.17
CA VAL A 106 2.17 3.66 -1.99
C VAL A 106 3.36 3.32 -1.10
N ALA A 107 4.16 4.34 -0.79
CA ALA A 107 5.30 4.22 0.12
C ALA A 107 5.05 4.90 1.47
N TYR A 108 4.12 5.84 1.53
CA TYR A 108 3.90 6.63 2.73
C TYR A 108 2.45 7.07 2.84
N PHE A 109 1.95 7.04 4.07
CA PHE A 109 0.65 7.58 4.44
C PHE A 109 0.73 8.30 5.78
N ALA A 110 0.10 9.47 5.85
CA ALA A 110 -0.07 10.20 7.09
C ALA A 110 -1.51 10.69 7.28
N ALA A 111 -2.02 10.53 8.49
CA ALA A 111 -3.26 11.15 8.93
C ALA A 111 -2.91 12.46 9.65
N LEU A 112 -3.45 13.58 9.17
CA LEU A 112 -3.09 14.93 9.60
C LEU A 112 -4.12 15.53 10.56
N GLY A 113 -3.68 16.54 11.33
CA GLY A 113 -4.58 17.30 12.20
C GLY A 113 -4.93 16.57 13.49
N ILE A 114 -4.03 15.70 13.95
CA ILE A 114 -4.21 14.89 15.15
C ILE A 114 -3.78 15.72 16.36
N ASP A 115 -4.61 15.72 17.40
CA ASP A 115 -4.23 16.35 18.68
C ASP A 115 -3.34 15.38 19.47
N MET A 116 -2.05 15.69 19.47
CA MET A 116 -1.00 14.86 20.04
C MET A 116 -1.09 14.72 21.56
N ALA A 117 -1.83 15.60 22.24
CA ALA A 117 -2.02 15.51 23.69
C ALA A 117 -2.94 14.36 24.12
N TYR A 118 -3.69 13.78 23.18
CA TYR A 118 -4.69 12.74 23.46
C TYR A 118 -4.44 11.44 22.70
N VAL A 119 -3.33 11.29 21.98
CA VAL A 119 -2.98 10.01 21.34
C VAL A 119 -2.05 9.21 22.21
N TYR A 120 -2.15 7.88 22.13
CA TYR A 120 -1.41 6.97 23.00
C TYR A 120 -0.51 6.02 22.23
N ASP A 121 -1.08 5.34 21.25
CA ASP A 121 -0.40 4.26 20.56
C ASP A 121 -0.83 4.18 19.10
N ILE A 122 0.10 3.77 18.26
CA ILE A 122 -0.03 3.60 16.80
C ILE A 122 0.35 2.16 16.47
N GLY A 123 -0.34 1.59 15.50
CA GLY A 123 -0.12 0.22 15.10
C GLY A 123 -0.59 -0.03 13.70
N SER A 124 -0.31 -1.23 13.22
CA SER A 124 -0.87 -1.74 11.98
C SER A 124 -1.16 -3.22 12.07
N GLN A 125 -2.07 -3.70 11.22
CA GLN A 125 -2.58 -5.06 11.25
C GLN A 125 -2.89 -5.59 9.84
N GLN A 126 -2.65 -6.89 9.67
CA GLN A 126 -2.94 -7.57 8.42
C GLN A 126 -4.44 -7.59 8.11
N ASP A 127 -4.78 -7.43 6.83
CA ASP A 127 -6.14 -7.42 6.29
C ASP A 127 -6.69 -8.79 5.85
N PRO A 128 -6.26 -9.87 6.53
CA PRO A 128 -6.26 -11.24 6.02
C PRO A 128 -5.91 -11.51 4.54
N GLU A 129 -5.47 -10.53 3.76
CA GLU A 129 -5.24 -10.62 2.32
C GLU A 129 -3.77 -10.31 1.99
N GLU A 130 -2.84 -11.15 2.46
CA GLU A 130 -1.38 -11.13 2.14
C GLU A 130 -0.75 -9.72 1.92
N GLY A 131 -1.18 -8.71 2.69
CA GLY A 131 -0.69 -7.34 2.56
C GLY A 131 0.74 -7.15 3.09
N ILE A 132 1.26 -5.94 2.90
CA ILE A 132 2.62 -5.58 3.31
C ILE A 132 2.53 -4.65 4.52
N GLU A 133 3.21 -5.04 5.59
CA GLU A 133 3.30 -4.29 6.84
C GLU A 133 4.15 -3.02 6.65
N PRO A 134 3.77 -1.89 7.25
CA PRO A 134 4.63 -0.71 7.37
C PRO A 134 5.99 -1.05 7.99
N THR A 135 7.04 -0.41 7.47
CA THR A 135 8.40 -0.50 8.00
C THR A 135 8.56 0.34 9.27
N GLU A 136 7.99 1.54 9.29
CA GLU A 136 8.00 2.42 10.46
C GLU A 136 6.61 2.99 10.74
N GLU A 137 6.32 3.17 12.03
CA GLU A 137 5.06 3.70 12.54
C GLU A 137 5.38 4.67 13.66
N TYR A 138 5.00 5.93 13.51
CA TYR A 138 5.32 6.95 14.49
C TYR A 138 4.34 8.11 14.42
N PHE A 139 4.32 8.89 15.49
CA PHE A 139 3.70 10.20 15.45
C PHE A 139 4.75 11.26 15.20
N SER A 140 4.42 12.20 14.32
CA SER A 140 5.25 13.35 13.97
C SER A 140 4.57 14.62 14.50
N ASP A 141 5.33 15.44 15.23
CA ASP A 141 4.93 16.71 15.79
C ASP A 141 5.64 17.86 15.04
N GLU A 142 4.95 18.44 14.04
CA GLU A 142 5.56 19.50 13.20
C GLU A 142 5.64 20.88 13.89
N ASP A 143 4.80 21.18 14.90
CA ASP A 143 4.79 22.49 15.52
C ASP A 143 4.34 22.49 17.00
N SER A 144 4.72 23.55 17.72
CA SER A 144 4.50 23.79 19.16
C SER A 144 3.04 23.90 19.64
N ASP A 145 2.08 23.61 18.76
CA ASP A 145 0.64 23.80 18.96
C ASP A 145 -0.10 22.47 19.24
N ASP A 146 0.63 21.40 19.58
CA ASP A 146 0.12 20.05 19.88
C ASP A 146 -0.69 19.39 18.73
N VAL A 147 -0.57 19.92 17.51
CA VAL A 147 -1.14 19.33 16.30
C VAL A 147 -0.03 18.59 15.55
N GLY A 148 -0.25 17.31 15.30
CA GLY A 148 0.69 16.45 14.60
C GLY A 148 0.00 15.51 13.62
N GLU A 149 0.74 14.50 13.22
CA GLU A 149 0.34 13.49 12.25
C GLU A 149 0.71 12.09 12.73
N ALA A 150 -0.10 11.10 12.34
CA ALA A 150 0.18 9.68 12.53
C ALA A 150 0.68 9.15 11.20
N VAL A 151 1.90 8.62 11.21
CA VAL A 151 2.66 8.26 10.02
C VAL A 151 2.88 6.75 9.97
N TRP A 152 2.61 6.19 8.79
CA TRP A 152 2.99 4.83 8.42
C TRP A 152 3.87 4.89 7.16
N ASP A 153 5.12 4.51 7.34
CA ASP A 153 6.12 4.47 6.28
C ASP A 153 6.32 3.02 5.85
N PHE A 154 6.09 2.74 4.57
CA PHE A 154 6.24 1.43 3.95
C PHE A 154 7.65 1.21 3.38
N GLY A 155 8.62 2.07 3.72
CA GLY A 155 10.02 1.91 3.38
C GLY A 155 10.37 2.31 1.94
N LEU A 156 11.51 1.81 1.49
CA LEU A 156 12.13 2.20 0.22
C LEU A 156 12.25 1.05 -0.78
N PHE A 157 12.06 -0.19 -0.32
CA PHE A 157 12.21 -1.37 -1.16
C PHE A 157 10.86 -1.78 -1.74
N ALA A 158 10.85 -2.22 -3.00
CA ALA A 158 9.60 -2.50 -3.72
C ALA A 158 8.74 -3.59 -3.06
N GLU A 159 9.38 -4.53 -2.36
CA GLU A 159 8.73 -5.57 -1.55
C GLU A 159 8.06 -5.05 -0.26
N GLU A 160 8.34 -3.81 0.14
CA GLU A 160 7.79 -3.15 1.33
C GLU A 160 6.61 -2.21 0.96
N LEU A 161 6.47 -1.82 -0.31
CA LEU A 161 5.45 -0.87 -0.76
C LEU A 161 4.10 -1.52 -1.03
N ILE A 162 2.99 -0.81 -0.77
CA ILE A 162 1.66 -1.26 -1.20
C ILE A 162 1.59 -1.15 -2.72
N GLN A 163 1.68 -2.31 -3.39
CA GLN A 163 1.59 -2.42 -4.83
C GLN A 163 0.16 -2.22 -5.32
N ALA A 164 0.03 -1.80 -6.59
CA ALA A 164 -1.26 -1.72 -7.23
C ALA A 164 -1.90 -3.12 -7.31
N GLY A 165 -3.07 -3.29 -6.69
CA GLY A 165 -3.79 -4.55 -6.68
C GLY A 165 -4.89 -4.62 -5.62
N GLU A 166 -5.20 -5.86 -5.21
CA GLU A 166 -6.28 -6.17 -4.26
C GLU A 166 -5.82 -6.10 -2.78
N HIS A 167 -4.51 -5.97 -2.55
CA HIS A 167 -3.93 -5.98 -1.21
C HIS A 167 -3.99 -4.61 -0.54
N SER A 168 -4.21 -4.61 0.77
CA SER A 168 -4.19 -3.41 1.61
C SER A 168 -3.63 -3.73 3.00
N TRP A 169 -3.61 -2.74 3.88
CA TRP A 169 -3.21 -2.93 5.27
C TRP A 169 -4.05 -2.05 6.18
N PHE A 170 -4.30 -2.50 7.40
CA PHE A 170 -4.96 -1.68 8.40
C PHE A 170 -3.96 -0.87 9.18
N LEU A 171 -4.20 0.42 9.24
CA LEU A 171 -3.39 1.40 9.92
C LEU A 171 -4.25 2.00 11.01
N ALA A 172 -3.82 1.91 12.27
CA ALA A 172 -4.66 2.34 13.37
C ALA A 172 -3.89 3.11 14.44
N PHE A 173 -4.56 4.06 15.09
CA PHE A 173 -4.08 4.67 16.31
C PHE A 173 -5.21 4.86 17.32
N SER A 174 -4.85 5.01 18.59
CA SER A 174 -5.78 5.21 19.69
C SER A 174 -5.72 6.64 20.24
N SER A 175 -6.88 7.22 20.57
CA SER A 175 -6.98 8.55 21.16
C SER A 175 -8.13 8.67 22.15
N ASP A 176 -8.00 9.54 23.15
CA ASP A 176 -9.11 9.95 24.02
C ASP A 176 -9.92 11.12 23.46
N ARG A 177 -9.50 11.68 22.32
CA ARG A 177 -10.21 12.76 21.65
C ARG A 177 -11.12 12.22 20.56
N ASP A 178 -12.36 12.71 20.60
CA ASP A 178 -13.38 12.37 19.60
C ASP A 178 -12.93 12.81 18.19
N TRP A 179 -13.48 12.13 17.19
CA TRP A 179 -13.22 12.36 15.79
C TRP A 179 -13.35 13.85 15.44
N VAL A 180 -12.27 14.37 14.87
CA VAL A 180 -12.25 15.63 14.14
C VAL A 180 -11.90 15.28 12.71
N ARG A 181 -12.57 15.94 11.76
CA ARG A 181 -12.21 15.81 10.35
C ARG A 181 -10.78 16.31 10.15
N GLY A 182 -9.87 15.38 9.96
CA GLY A 182 -8.50 15.63 9.52
C GLY A 182 -8.37 15.65 7.99
N ASP A 183 -7.16 15.95 7.55
CA ASP A 183 -6.70 15.72 6.17
C ASP A 183 -5.78 14.49 6.15
N TYR A 184 -5.31 14.11 4.98
CA TYR A 184 -4.35 13.02 4.82
C TYR A 184 -3.26 13.43 3.83
N GLU A 185 -2.13 12.76 3.94
CA GLU A 185 -1.07 12.79 2.94
C GLU A 185 -0.80 11.36 2.46
N ILE A 186 -0.62 11.20 1.15
CA ILE A 186 -0.24 9.91 0.55
C ILE A 186 0.82 10.15 -0.51
N LYS A 187 1.86 9.34 -0.50
CA LYS A 187 3.03 9.51 -1.37
C LYS A 187 3.46 8.18 -1.98
N GLY A 188 3.99 8.28 -3.20
CA GLY A 188 4.69 7.18 -3.84
C GLY A 188 6.11 7.03 -3.28
N PRO A 189 6.86 6.00 -3.70
CA PRO A 189 8.27 5.89 -3.35
C PRO A 189 9.00 7.14 -3.84
N GLU A 190 9.80 7.75 -2.95
CA GLU A 190 10.71 8.78 -3.38
C GLU A 190 11.67 8.18 -4.41
N PRO A 191 12.09 8.95 -5.43
CA PRO A 191 13.24 8.58 -6.22
C PRO A 191 14.39 8.32 -5.26
N SER A 192 14.73 7.05 -5.11
CA SER A 192 15.95 6.64 -4.47
C SER A 192 17.08 7.49 -5.05
N ASP A 193 17.86 8.14 -4.19
CA ASP A 193 19.19 8.68 -4.51
C ASP A 193 20.15 7.52 -4.86
N PHE A 194 19.72 6.54 -5.66
CA PHE A 194 20.65 5.62 -6.28
C PHE A 194 21.58 6.49 -7.12
N PRO A 195 22.89 6.50 -6.81
CA PRO A 195 23.82 7.28 -7.59
C PRO A 195 23.71 6.76 -9.02
N VAL A 196 23.15 7.58 -9.90
CA VAL A 196 23.25 7.36 -11.35
C VAL A 196 24.75 7.14 -11.58
N PRO A 197 25.18 5.94 -12.03
CA PRO A 197 26.60 5.66 -12.10
C PRO A 197 27.21 6.73 -12.99
N GLU A 198 28.14 7.51 -12.44
CA GLU A 198 28.78 8.57 -13.20
C GLU A 198 29.28 7.98 -14.53
N PRO A 199 29.29 8.73 -15.64
CA PRO A 199 29.74 8.21 -16.93
C PRO A 199 31.10 7.50 -16.87
N ALA A 200 31.96 7.91 -15.93
CA ALA A 200 33.23 7.25 -15.61
C ALA A 200 33.07 5.82 -15.09
N MET A 201 32.07 5.54 -14.27
CA MET A 201 31.76 4.22 -13.72
C MET A 201 31.24 3.26 -14.81
N LEU A 202 30.33 3.73 -15.68
CA LEU A 202 29.90 2.98 -16.88
C LEU A 202 31.08 2.68 -17.82
N THR A 203 32.00 3.64 -17.95
CA THR A 203 33.24 3.46 -18.73
C THR A 203 34.17 2.43 -18.08
N LEU A 204 34.29 2.41 -16.75
CA LEU A 204 35.10 1.43 -16.04
C LEU A 204 34.55 0.01 -16.16
N PHE A 205 33.22 -0.16 -16.04
CA PHE A 205 32.57 -1.47 -16.20
C PHE A 205 32.68 -2.00 -17.63
N SER A 206 32.52 -1.14 -18.64
CA SER A 206 32.69 -1.52 -20.03
C SER A 206 34.16 -1.88 -20.36
N ILE A 207 35.14 -1.14 -19.82
CA ILE A 207 36.56 -1.48 -19.94
C ILE A 207 36.88 -2.80 -19.22
N GLY A 208 36.36 -2.99 -18.00
CA GLY A 208 36.56 -4.21 -17.20
C GLY A 208 35.99 -5.46 -17.88
N GLY A 209 34.76 -5.38 -18.41
CA GLY A 209 34.14 -6.45 -19.19
C GLY A 209 34.91 -6.78 -20.47
N ALA A 210 35.39 -5.76 -21.19
CA ALA A 210 36.22 -5.96 -22.37
C ALA A 210 37.57 -6.63 -22.05
N MET A 211 38.19 -6.31 -20.91
CA MET A 211 39.44 -6.96 -20.48
C MET A 211 39.24 -8.42 -20.07
N LEU A 212 38.12 -8.76 -19.41
CA LEU A 212 37.79 -10.13 -19.04
C LEU A 212 37.53 -11.01 -20.27
N LEU A 213 36.77 -10.49 -21.25
CA LEU A 213 36.56 -11.18 -22.54
C LEU A 213 37.86 -11.37 -23.32
N ARG A 214 38.80 -10.42 -23.23
CA ARG A 214 40.13 -10.53 -23.85
C ARG A 214 41.03 -11.55 -23.15
N ARG A 215 40.89 -11.76 -21.84
CA ARG A 215 41.62 -12.81 -21.08
C ARG A 215 41.08 -14.22 -21.36
N GLY A 216 39.76 -14.39 -21.52
CA GLY A 216 39.14 -15.67 -21.84
C GLY A 216 39.59 -16.28 -23.18
N LYS A 217 39.85 -15.45 -24.19
CA LYS A 217 40.33 -15.90 -25.52
C LYS A 217 41.75 -16.49 -25.51
N ASN A 218 42.58 -16.17 -24.52
CA ASN A 218 43.97 -16.65 -24.46
C ASN A 218 44.12 -17.99 -23.73
N ILE A 219 43.12 -18.41 -22.94
CA ILE A 219 43.16 -19.68 -22.21
C ILE A 219 42.79 -20.86 -23.14
N PHE A 220 41.93 -20.63 -24.13
CA PHE A 220 41.49 -21.67 -25.08
C PHE A 220 42.48 -22.00 -26.21
N ARG A 221 43.65 -21.35 -26.27
CA ARG A 221 44.67 -21.58 -27.32
C ARG A 221 45.84 -22.45 -26.89
N ARG A 222 45.77 -23.07 -25.70
CA ARG A 222 46.87 -23.86 -25.11
C ARG A 222 46.44 -25.30 -24.75
N THR A 223 45.72 -25.95 -25.64
CA THR A 223 45.53 -27.42 -25.63
C THR A 223 45.53 -27.89 -27.08
N ASP A 224 46.73 -27.98 -27.66
CA ASP A 224 47.03 -28.78 -28.84
C ASP A 224 48.55 -28.71 -29.07
N LYS A 225 49.31 -29.49 -28.29
CA LYS A 225 50.63 -30.05 -28.65
C LYS A 225 50.90 -31.26 -27.77
#